data_AF-A0AB36ZXG4-F1
#
_entry.id   AF-A0AB36ZXG4-F1
#
_cell.length_a   1.000
_cell.length_b   1.000
_cell.length_c   1.000
_cell.angle_alpha   90.00
_cell.angle_beta   90.00
_cell.angle_gamma   90.00
#
_symmetry.space_group_name_H-M   'P 1'
#
loop_
_entity.id
_entity.type
_entity.pdbx_description
1 polymer ?
#
loop_
_entity_poly.entity_id
_entity_poly.type
_entity_poly.pdbx_seq_one_letter_code
_entity_poly.pdbx_strand_id
1 'polypeptide(L)'
;MYNNTIIYIFNRLIRVSILLFILYLIFTNFGTFLIIIITIFLLGYFFIYKKLKKMSNEFKFTYTQGDFRQGANQNFDFRDFDFNNFNQQFAQRPGLGEVEKAKEFFGFSHTPTKEEVKKRYKELARKYHPDINNSDDSLMQELNHYKDVLFQHIG
;
A
#
# COMPACT_ATOMS: atom_id res chain seq x y z
N MET A 1 -76.73 32.59 31.55
CA MET A 1 -75.88 31.43 31.22
C MET A 1 -74.78 31.71 30.19
N TYR A 2 -74.80 32.83 29.46
CA TYR A 2 -73.85 33.12 28.38
C TYR A 2 -72.40 33.41 28.84
N ASN A 3 -72.22 34.08 29.99
CA ASN A 3 -70.89 34.41 30.52
C ASN A 3 -69.99 33.19 30.73
N ASN A 4 -70.54 32.07 31.20
CA ASN A 4 -69.74 30.88 31.49
C ASN A 4 -69.18 30.23 30.22
N THR A 5 -69.92 30.27 29.12
CA THR A 5 -69.48 29.73 27.82
C THR A 5 -68.38 30.60 27.21
N ILE A 6 -68.53 31.93 27.27
CA ILE A 6 -67.51 32.87 26.76
C ILE A 6 -66.20 32.75 27.57
N ILE A 7 -66.30 32.69 28.90
CA ILE A 7 -65.13 32.51 29.78
C ILE A 7 -64.42 31.17 29.50
N TYR A 8 -65.18 30.10 29.25
CA TYR A 8 -64.62 28.80 28.91
C TYR A 8 -63.87 28.82 27.57
N ILE A 9 -64.46 29.41 26.53
CA ILE A 9 -63.83 29.54 25.20
C ILE A 9 -62.56 30.39 25.30
N PHE A 10 -62.60 31.48 26.06
CA PHE A 10 -61.46 32.37 26.27
C PHE A 10 -60.30 31.67 26.98
N ASN A 11 -60.57 30.93 28.07
CA ASN A 11 -59.55 30.15 28.77
C ASN A 11 -58.96 29.02 27.90
N ARG A 12 -59.79 28.39 27.06
CA ARG A 12 -59.32 27.39 26.10
C ARG A 12 -58.41 28.01 25.04
N LEU A 13 -58.78 29.19 24.52
CA LEU A 13 -57.96 29.96 23.59
C LEU A 13 -56.60 30.32 24.19
N ILE A 14 -56.56 30.86 25.41
CA ILE A 14 -55.31 31.23 26.09
C ILE A 14 -54.37 30.02 26.21
N ARG A 15 -54.88 28.86 26.65
CA ARG A 15 -54.05 27.64 26.78
C ARG A 15 -53.48 27.18 25.45
N VAL A 16 -54.29 27.21 24.39
CA VAL A 16 -53.84 26.84 23.03
C VAL A 16 -52.83 27.85 22.51
N SER A 17 -53.03 29.15 22.73
CA SER A 17 -52.09 30.20 22.32
C SER A 17 -50.74 30.06 23.02
N ILE A 18 -50.72 29.76 24.33
CA ILE A 18 -49.47 29.53 25.07
C ILE A 18 -48.75 28.29 24.53
N LEU A 19 -49.46 27.20 24.26
CA LEU A 19 -48.87 25.98 23.69
C LEU A 19 -48.24 26.27 22.32
N LEU A 20 -48.98 26.94 21.42
CA LEU A 20 -48.47 27.31 20.10
C LEU A 20 -47.30 28.27 20.18
N PHE A 21 -47.28 29.18 21.16
CA PHE A 21 -46.17 30.10 21.38
C PHE A 21 -44.89 29.38 21.83
N ILE A 22 -45.00 28.44 22.77
CA ILE A 22 -43.88 27.59 23.20
C ILE A 22 -43.38 26.74 22.02
N LEU A 23 -44.30 26.14 21.27
CA LEU A 23 -43.98 25.33 20.10
C LEU A 23 -43.28 26.17 19.01
N TYR A 24 -43.74 27.40 18.79
CA TYR A 24 -43.10 28.37 17.90
C TYR A 24 -41.68 28.70 18.37
N LEU A 25 -41.47 29.00 19.66
CA LEU A 25 -40.13 29.25 20.20
C LEU A 25 -39.21 28.05 19.99
N ILE A 26 -39.70 26.83 20.21
CA ILE A 26 -38.91 25.61 19.97
C ILE A 26 -38.60 25.47 18.48
N PHE A 27 -39.59 25.53 17.59
CA PHE A 27 -39.36 25.33 16.15
C PHE A 27 -38.53 26.43 15.50
N THR A 28 -38.66 27.69 15.93
CA THR A 28 -37.86 28.79 15.38
C THR A 28 -36.40 28.67 15.83
N ASN A 29 -36.15 28.38 17.11
CA ASN A 29 -34.78 28.16 17.60
C ASN A 29 -34.18 26.83 17.09
N PHE A 30 -34.99 25.79 16.93
CA PHE A 30 -34.56 24.51 16.39
C PHE A 30 -34.33 24.57 14.87
N GLY A 31 -35.17 25.29 14.14
CA GLY A 31 -35.03 25.50 12.71
C GLY A 31 -33.78 26.31 12.37
N THR A 32 -33.51 27.37 13.13
CA THR A 32 -32.25 28.14 12.99
C THR A 32 -31.03 27.27 13.32
N PHE A 33 -31.09 26.43 14.36
CA PHE A 33 -30.04 25.46 14.67
C PHE A 33 -29.76 24.49 13.52
N LEU A 34 -30.80 23.94 12.87
CA LEU A 34 -30.64 23.06 11.71
C LEU A 34 -30.01 23.77 10.51
N ILE A 35 -30.42 25.02 10.22
CA ILE A 35 -29.83 25.83 9.15
C ILE A 35 -28.34 26.07 9.41
N ILE A 36 -27.95 26.34 10.67
CA ILE A 36 -26.56 26.51 11.06
C ILE A 36 -25.77 25.21 10.81
N ILE A 37 -26.29 24.05 11.23
CA ILE A 37 -25.65 22.74 10.99
C ILE A 37 -25.42 22.52 9.49
N ILE A 38 -26.47 22.68 8.68
CA ILE A 38 -26.38 22.49 7.22
C ILE A 38 -25.34 23.43 6.62
N THR A 39 -25.31 24.68 7.07
CA THR A 39 -24.35 25.68 6.60
C THR A 39 -22.91 25.28 6.94
N ILE A 40 -22.65 24.79 8.17
CA ILE A 40 -21.32 24.29 8.59
C ILE A 40 -20.90 23.10 7.73
N PHE A 41 -21.80 22.14 7.49
CA PHE A 41 -21.50 20.98 6.64
C PHE A 41 -21.21 21.39 5.20
N LEU A 42 -21.98 22.33 4.63
CA LEU A 42 -21.74 22.86 3.29
C LEU A 42 -20.40 23.59 3.18
N LEU A 43 -20.04 24.40 4.18
CA LEU A 43 -18.75 25.08 4.23
C LEU A 43 -17.59 24.08 4.37
N GLY A 44 -17.73 23.06 5.22
CA GLY A 44 -16.76 21.98 5.37
C GLY A 44 -16.58 21.17 4.09
N TYR A 45 -17.69 20.77 3.44
CA TYR A 45 -17.69 20.11 2.14
C TYR A 45 -17.02 20.96 1.08
N PHE A 46 -17.37 22.25 0.99
CA PHE A 46 -16.77 23.20 0.05
C PHE A 46 -15.26 23.34 0.28
N PHE A 47 -14.81 23.42 1.54
CA PHE A 47 -13.40 23.51 1.88
C PHE A 47 -12.62 22.26 1.46
N ILE A 48 -13.15 21.06 1.76
CA ILE A 48 -12.55 19.79 1.34
C ILE A 48 -12.52 19.68 -0.18
N TYR A 49 -13.64 19.99 -0.86
CA TYR A 49 -13.74 19.98 -2.32
C TYR A 49 -12.71 20.93 -2.95
N LYS A 50 -12.56 22.14 -2.42
CA LYS A 50 -11.58 23.12 -2.90
C LYS A 50 -10.14 22.64 -2.68
N LYS A 51 -9.84 22.04 -1.52
CA LYS A 51 -8.52 21.47 -1.22
C LYS A 51 -8.18 20.32 -2.16
N LEU A 52 -9.11 19.40 -2.38
CA LEU A 52 -8.93 18.24 -3.25
C LEU A 52 -8.76 18.65 -4.71
N LYS A 53 -9.56 19.61 -5.19
CA LYS A 53 -9.46 20.14 -6.56
C LYS A 53 -8.14 20.90 -6.81
N LYS A 54 -7.60 21.56 -5.78
CA LYS A 54 -6.28 22.21 -5.89
C LYS A 54 -5.16 21.16 -6.05
N MET A 55 -5.25 20.05 -5.32
CA MET A 55 -4.28 18.95 -5.37
C MET A 55 -4.34 18.18 -6.71
N SER A 56 -5.52 18.00 -7.30
CA SER A 56 -5.65 17.38 -8.63
C SER A 56 -5.10 18.26 -9.76
N ASN A 57 -5.04 19.58 -9.58
CA ASN A 57 -4.54 20.50 -10.62
C ASN A 57 -3.01 20.61 -10.64
N GLU A 58 -2.32 20.21 -9.56
CA GLU A 58 -0.84 20.17 -9.49
C GLU A 58 -0.26 18.84 -10.00
N PHE A 59 -1.05 17.75 -10.02
CA PHE A 59 -0.68 16.49 -10.68
C PHE A 59 -0.98 16.54 -12.18
N LYS A 60 -0.23 17.35 -12.92
CA LYS A 60 -0.23 17.32 -14.39
C LYS A 60 1.05 16.65 -14.89
N PHE A 61 0.98 15.36 -15.20
CA PHE A 61 2.04 14.67 -15.95
C PHE A 61 2.00 15.14 -17.41
N THR A 62 2.54 16.33 -17.68
CA THR A 62 2.75 16.80 -19.06
C THR A 62 4.18 16.48 -19.46
N TYR A 63 4.37 15.41 -20.24
CA TYR A 63 5.62 15.19 -20.95
C TYR A 63 5.67 16.15 -22.13
N THR A 64 6.52 17.17 -22.06
CA THR A 64 6.76 18.10 -23.15
C THR A 64 7.97 17.62 -23.95
N GLN A 65 8.02 17.86 -25.27
CA GLN A 65 9.20 17.52 -26.09
C GLN A 65 10.52 18.11 -25.56
N GLY A 66 10.47 19.20 -24.77
CA GLY A 66 11.63 19.77 -24.09
C GLY A 66 12.19 18.92 -22.94
N ASP A 67 11.35 18.14 -22.26
CA ASP A 67 11.77 17.32 -21.11
C ASP A 67 12.65 16.13 -21.56
N PHE A 68 12.40 15.62 -22.77
CA PHE A 68 13.27 14.61 -23.40
C PHE A 68 14.63 15.16 -23.83
N ARG A 69 14.74 16.47 -24.12
CA ARG A 69 16.03 17.10 -24.47
C ARG A 69 16.90 17.32 -23.24
N GLN A 70 16.30 17.45 -22.05
CA GLN A 70 17.06 17.56 -20.80
C GLN A 70 17.63 16.21 -20.34
N GLY A 71 17.00 15.09 -20.72
CA GLY A 71 17.58 13.74 -20.59
C GLY A 71 18.52 13.34 -21.74
N ALA A 72 18.31 13.87 -22.95
CA ALA A 72 19.15 13.61 -24.13
C ALA A 72 20.40 14.51 -24.22
N ASN A 73 20.57 15.47 -23.31
CA ASN A 73 21.82 16.23 -23.13
C ASN A 73 22.69 15.65 -22.00
N GLN A 74 22.43 14.41 -21.61
CA GLN A 74 23.51 13.52 -21.19
C GLN A 74 24.04 12.96 -22.50
N ASN A 75 25.24 13.34 -22.90
CA ASN A 75 25.97 12.66 -23.97
C ASN A 75 26.02 11.17 -23.60
N PHE A 76 25.06 10.39 -24.08
CA PHE A 76 25.11 8.93 -24.00
C PHE A 76 26.19 8.51 -24.99
N ASP A 77 27.43 8.56 -24.53
CA ASP A 77 28.57 8.06 -25.27
C ASP A 77 28.62 6.54 -25.10
N PHE A 78 28.24 5.81 -26.15
CA PHE A 78 28.32 4.34 -26.17
C PHE A 78 29.76 3.82 -26.01
N ARG A 79 30.77 4.71 -26.04
CA ARG A 79 32.18 4.39 -25.77
C ARG A 79 32.49 4.26 -24.27
N ASP A 80 31.70 4.90 -23.41
CA ASP A 80 31.84 4.79 -21.94
C ASP A 80 31.09 3.58 -21.37
N PHE A 81 30.47 2.77 -22.23
CA PHE A 81 29.88 1.51 -21.81
C PHE A 81 30.98 0.47 -21.57
N ASP A 82 31.44 0.37 -20.31
CA ASP A 82 32.42 -0.63 -19.90
C ASP A 82 31.80 -2.04 -19.89
N PHE A 83 31.95 -2.71 -21.03
CA PHE A 83 31.48 -4.09 -21.21
C PHE A 83 32.14 -5.07 -20.24
N ASN A 84 33.34 -4.77 -19.73
CA ASN A 84 34.01 -5.63 -18.75
C ASN A 84 33.37 -5.52 -17.37
N ASN A 85 32.92 -4.33 -16.97
CA ASN A 85 32.22 -4.11 -15.72
C ASN A 85 30.79 -4.71 -15.75
N PHE A 86 30.11 -4.63 -16.90
CA PHE A 86 28.86 -5.36 -17.13
C PHE A 86 29.05 -6.88 -17.07
N ASN A 87 30.12 -7.41 -17.69
CA ASN A 87 30.41 -8.84 -17.63
C ASN A 87 30.79 -9.30 -16.21
N GLN A 88 31.46 -8.46 -15.40
CA GLN A 88 31.69 -8.72 -13.97
C GLN A 88 30.40 -8.74 -13.15
N GLN A 89 29.43 -7.87 -13.45
CA GLN A 89 28.11 -7.89 -12.79
C GLN A 89 27.24 -9.07 -13.23
N PHE A 90 27.41 -9.57 -14.46
CA PHE A 90 26.77 -10.80 -14.93
C PHE A 90 27.48 -12.07 -14.45
N ALA A 91 28.78 -12.00 -14.16
CA ALA A 91 29.54 -13.07 -13.51
C ALA A 91 29.22 -13.23 -12.02
N GLN A 92 28.56 -12.24 -11.40
CA GLN A 92 28.07 -12.30 -10.01
C GLN A 92 26.58 -12.71 -9.90
N ARG A 93 25.87 -12.84 -11.02
CA ARG A 93 24.62 -13.60 -11.04
C ARG A 93 25.01 -15.07 -11.10
N PRO A 94 24.32 -15.98 -10.39
CA PRO A 94 24.52 -17.41 -10.58
C PRO A 94 24.28 -17.73 -12.05
N GLY A 95 25.38 -17.80 -12.80
CA GLY A 95 25.37 -18.17 -14.20
C GLY A 95 24.79 -19.57 -14.29
N LEU A 96 24.35 -19.98 -15.48
CA LEU A 96 23.80 -21.32 -15.71
C LEU A 96 24.69 -22.44 -15.12
N GLY A 97 26.01 -22.21 -15.01
CA GLY A 97 26.96 -23.10 -14.34
C GLY A 97 26.85 -23.19 -12.81
N GLU A 98 26.40 -22.18 -12.07
CA GLU A 98 26.16 -22.28 -10.62
C GLU A 98 24.90 -23.07 -10.29
N VAL A 99 23.86 -22.95 -11.13
CA VAL A 99 22.65 -23.78 -11.03
C VAL A 99 23.00 -25.24 -11.34
N GLU A 100 23.89 -25.48 -12.30
CA GLU A 100 24.35 -26.83 -12.66
C GLU A 100 25.26 -27.44 -11.57
N LYS A 101 26.19 -26.66 -11.00
CA LYS A 101 26.96 -27.07 -9.82
C LYS A 101 26.08 -27.34 -8.60
N ALA A 102 25.05 -26.52 -8.38
CA ALA A 102 24.08 -26.75 -7.31
C ALA A 102 23.31 -28.06 -7.55
N LYS A 103 22.89 -28.34 -8.79
CA LYS A 103 22.26 -29.63 -9.15
C LYS A 103 23.21 -30.80 -8.90
N GLU A 104 24.48 -30.70 -9.29
CA GLU A 104 25.49 -31.75 -9.06
C GLU A 104 25.75 -31.97 -7.56
N PHE A 105 25.90 -30.89 -6.78
CA PHE A 105 26.12 -30.95 -5.32
C PHE A 105 24.98 -31.66 -4.57
N PHE A 106 23.74 -31.39 -4.98
CA PHE A 106 22.57 -32.06 -4.44
C PHE A 106 22.26 -33.42 -5.11
N GLY A 107 22.97 -33.77 -6.19
CA GLY A 107 22.79 -35.03 -6.93
C GLY A 107 21.51 -35.08 -7.78
N PHE A 108 21.03 -33.94 -8.27
CA PHE A 108 19.88 -33.86 -9.17
C PHE A 108 20.32 -33.91 -10.64
N SER A 109 19.79 -34.86 -11.41
CA SER A 109 20.00 -34.96 -12.86
C SER A 109 18.99 -34.17 -13.69
N HIS A 110 17.89 -33.71 -13.07
CA HIS A 110 16.80 -32.95 -13.68
C HIS A 110 16.60 -31.59 -12.98
N THR A 111 15.70 -30.74 -13.49
CA THR A 111 15.24 -29.52 -12.79
C THR A 111 14.42 -29.93 -11.56
N PRO A 112 14.95 -29.79 -10.33
CA PRO A 112 14.27 -30.29 -9.15
C PRO A 112 13.10 -29.39 -8.77
N THR A 113 12.10 -29.96 -8.12
CA THR A 113 10.97 -29.19 -7.55
C THR A 113 11.31 -28.61 -6.18
N LYS A 114 10.59 -27.57 -5.73
CA LYS A 114 10.82 -26.91 -4.43
C LYS A 114 10.78 -27.89 -3.24
N GLU A 115 10.03 -28.99 -3.36
CA GLU A 115 9.91 -30.01 -2.31
C GLU A 115 11.09 -30.99 -2.29
N GLU A 116 11.58 -31.39 -3.46
CA GLU A 116 12.74 -32.28 -3.60
C GLU A 116 14.02 -31.63 -3.08
N VAL A 117 14.21 -30.33 -3.38
CA VAL A 117 15.34 -29.54 -2.86
C VAL A 117 15.31 -29.50 -1.33
N LYS A 118 14.13 -29.28 -0.71
CA LYS A 118 14.00 -29.26 0.77
C LYS A 118 14.34 -30.61 1.40
N LYS A 119 13.90 -31.71 0.77
CA LYS A 119 14.14 -33.07 1.28
C LYS A 119 15.64 -33.41 1.25
N ARG A 120 16.31 -33.17 0.13
CA ARG A 120 17.75 -33.40 -0.01
C ARG A 120 18.57 -32.47 0.87
N TYR A 121 18.18 -31.20 1.00
CA TYR A 121 18.80 -30.27 1.94
C TYR A 121 18.76 -30.79 3.38
N LYS A 122 17.63 -31.33 3.83
CA LYS A 122 17.51 -31.89 5.18
C LYS A 122 18.39 -33.13 5.40
N GLU A 123 18.57 -33.96 4.37
CA GLU A 123 19.45 -35.13 4.43
C GLU A 123 20.93 -34.71 4.50
N LEU A 124 21.35 -33.77 3.64
CA LEU A 124 22.72 -33.26 3.58
C LEU A 124 23.08 -32.41 4.82
N ALA A 125 22.18 -31.56 5.30
CA ALA A 125 22.39 -30.75 6.50
C ALA A 125 22.60 -31.59 7.76
N ARG A 126 21.97 -32.78 7.85
CA ARG A 126 22.19 -33.71 8.98
C ARG A 126 23.54 -34.42 8.88
N LYS A 127 24.08 -34.59 7.67
CA LYS A 127 25.38 -35.23 7.42
C LYS A 127 26.55 -34.27 7.58
N TYR A 128 26.36 -33.00 7.24
CA TYR A 128 27.37 -31.94 7.34
C TYR A 128 27.24 -31.08 8.61
N HIS A 129 26.46 -31.53 9.60
CA HIS A 129 26.31 -30.78 10.84
C HIS A 129 27.66 -30.68 11.58
N PRO A 130 28.09 -29.48 12.00
CA PRO A 130 29.40 -29.27 12.60
C PRO A 130 29.60 -30.09 13.88
N ASP A 131 28.53 -30.31 14.66
CA ASP A 131 28.58 -31.17 15.87
C ASP A 131 28.92 -32.64 15.58
N ILE A 132 28.67 -33.14 14.37
CA ILE A 132 28.87 -34.55 14.04
C ILE A 132 30.21 -34.77 13.33
N ASN A 133 30.69 -33.78 12.57
CA ASN A 133 31.82 -33.96 11.67
C ASN A 133 33.09 -33.17 12.00
N ASN A 134 33.10 -32.29 13.01
CA ASN A 134 34.31 -31.57 13.47
C ASN A 134 35.14 -30.93 12.33
N SER A 135 34.51 -30.64 11.19
CA SER A 135 35.16 -30.18 9.96
C SER A 135 34.33 -29.10 9.29
N ASP A 136 35.03 -27.98 9.09
CA ASP A 136 34.77 -26.81 8.26
C ASP A 136 33.30 -26.38 8.08
N ASP A 137 32.94 -25.29 8.76
CA ASP A 137 31.71 -24.52 8.55
C ASP A 137 31.46 -24.16 7.06
N SER A 138 32.51 -24.21 6.25
CA SER A 138 32.49 -24.03 4.79
C SER A 138 31.46 -24.93 4.08
N LEU A 139 31.33 -26.21 4.46
CA LEU A 139 30.42 -27.14 3.77
C LEU A 139 28.94 -26.81 4.02
N MET A 140 28.61 -26.29 5.20
CA MET A 140 27.25 -25.85 5.52
C MET A 140 26.93 -24.49 4.91
N GLN A 141 27.93 -23.62 4.77
CA GLN A 141 27.78 -22.34 4.06
C GLN A 141 27.53 -22.58 2.56
N GLU A 142 28.28 -23.48 1.92
CA GLU A 142 28.05 -23.89 0.53
C GLU A 142 26.66 -24.52 0.33
N LEU A 143 26.24 -25.42 1.22
CA LEU A 143 24.91 -26.04 1.17
C LEU A 143 23.78 -24.99 1.24
N ASN A 144 23.94 -23.96 2.08
CA ASN A 144 22.98 -22.87 2.17
C ASN A 144 22.95 -22.00 0.92
N HIS A 145 24.12 -21.66 0.38
CA HIS A 145 24.25 -20.87 -0.83
C HIS A 145 23.60 -21.57 -2.03
N TYR A 146 23.89 -22.86 -2.25
CA TYR A 146 23.30 -23.63 -3.35
C TYR A 146 21.80 -23.85 -3.20
N LYS A 147 21.29 -23.96 -1.97
CA LYS A 147 19.85 -23.97 -1.72
C LYS A 147 19.22 -22.68 -2.25
N ASP A 148 19.75 -21.53 -1.85
CA ASP A 148 19.19 -20.23 -2.22
C ASP A 148 19.21 -20.00 -3.74
N VAL A 149 20.30 -20.40 -4.41
CA VAL A 149 20.42 -20.37 -5.89
C VAL A 149 19.35 -21.24 -6.56
N LEU A 150 19.12 -22.47 -6.08
CA LEU A 150 18.08 -23.35 -6.64
C LEU A 150 16.68 -22.77 -6.41
N PHE A 151 16.40 -22.21 -5.23
CA PHE A 151 15.10 -21.59 -4.94
C PHE A 151 14.81 -20.37 -5.82
N GLN A 152 15.82 -19.56 -6.12
CA GLN A 152 15.68 -18.42 -7.01
C GLN A 152 15.42 -18.84 -8.46
N HIS A 153 15.97 -19.98 -8.90
CA HIS A 153 15.78 -20.49 -10.26
C HIS A 153 14.45 -21.24 -10.47
N ILE A 154 13.94 -21.94 -9.45
CA ILE A 154 12.65 -22.67 -9.49
C ILE A 154 11.47 -21.72 -9.19
N GLY A 155 11.75 -20.42 -8.98
CA GLY A 155 10.83 -19.34 -8.61
C GLY A 155 9.56 -19.29 -9.42
#